data_AF-A0A7T9DJ27-F1
#
_entry.id   AF-A0A7T9DJ27-F1
#
_cell.length_a   1.000
_cell.length_b   1.000
_cell.length_c   1.000
_cell.angle_alpha   90.00
_cell.angle_beta   90.00
_cell.angle_gamma   90.00
#
_symmetry.space_group_name_H-M   'P 1'
#
loop_
_entity.id
_entity.type
_entity.pdbx_description
1 polymer ?
#
loop_
_entity_poly.entity_id
_entity_poly.type
_entity_poly.pdbx_seq_one_letter_code
_entity_poly.pdbx_strand_id
1 'polypeptide(L)'
;MNVILKGHAKAVAENMVRFGYVNTQSEAIRMALTTFAKTQMTEEQLVQMKLDWIDEQVKLGKRRVLNSEQALGKYAKLLKHEAKIESK
;
A
#
# COMPACT_ATOMS: atom_id res chain seq x y z
N MET A 1 -6.59 -15.10 6.37
CA MET A 1 -7.49 -15.26 5.20
C MET A 1 -7.22 -16.64 4.60
N ASN A 2 -8.24 -17.48 4.44
CA ASN A 2 -8.08 -18.82 3.86
C ASN A 2 -8.69 -18.82 2.46
N VAL A 3 -7.87 -18.98 1.43
CA VAL A 3 -8.31 -18.94 0.02
C VAL A 3 -8.13 -20.32 -0.58
N ILE A 4 -9.22 -20.92 -1.05
CA ILE A 4 -9.20 -22.26 -1.65
C ILE A 4 -9.04 -22.12 -3.16
N LEU A 5 -7.84 -22.43 -3.67
CA LEU A 5 -7.60 -22.52 -5.11
C LEU A 5 -8.16 -23.84 -5.66
N LYS A 6 -8.89 -23.78 -6.78
CA LYS A 6 -9.49 -24.95 -7.43
C LYS A 6 -9.09 -25.03 -8.91
N GLY A 7 -9.10 -26.25 -9.46
CA GLY A 7 -8.87 -26.51 -10.87
C GLY A 7 -7.54 -25.95 -11.39
N HIS A 8 -7.59 -25.31 -12.56
CA HIS A 8 -6.42 -24.76 -13.25
C HIS A 8 -5.63 -23.76 -12.40
N ALA A 9 -6.30 -22.92 -11.61
CA ALA A 9 -5.63 -21.92 -10.77
C ALA A 9 -4.72 -22.56 -9.71
N LYS A 10 -5.11 -23.71 -9.17
CA LYS A 10 -4.28 -24.48 -8.24
C LYS A 10 -3.04 -25.03 -8.95
N ALA A 11 -3.23 -25.64 -10.12
CA ALA A 11 -2.12 -26.19 -10.91
C ALA A 11 -1.09 -25.12 -11.30
N VAL A 12 -1.55 -23.92 -11.68
CA VAL A 12 -0.66 -22.80 -12.00
C VAL A 12 0.13 -22.35 -10.77
N ALA A 13 -0.53 -22.15 -9.62
CA ALA A 13 0.16 -21.75 -8.39
C ALA A 13 1.19 -22.80 -7.93
N GLU A 14 0.87 -24.09 -8.05
CA GLU A 14 1.80 -25.18 -7.75
C GLU A 14 2.99 -25.20 -8.71
N ASN A 15 2.76 -25.01 -10.01
CA ASN A 15 3.83 -24.92 -11.00
C ASN A 15 4.75 -23.71 -10.76
N MET A 16 4.19 -22.56 -10.39
CA MET A 16 4.97 -21.36 -10.08
C MET A 16 5.94 -21.58 -8.92
N VAL A 17 5.49 -22.30 -7.88
CA VAL A 17 6.37 -22.70 -6.77
C VAL A 17 7.39 -23.73 -7.23
N ARG A 18 6.95 -24.77 -7.96
CA ARG A 18 7.81 -25.86 -8.44
C ARG A 18 8.97 -25.38 -9.32
N PHE A 19 8.72 -24.40 -10.16
CA PHE A 19 9.73 -23.83 -11.07
C PHE A 19 10.53 -22.68 -10.44
N GLY A 20 10.29 -22.35 -9.16
CA GLY A 20 11.07 -21.35 -8.44
C GLY A 20 10.74 -19.89 -8.82
N TYR A 21 9.61 -19.64 -9.47
CA TYR A 21 9.16 -18.26 -9.73
C TYR A 21 8.77 -17.54 -8.43
N VAL A 22 8.32 -18.29 -7.42
CA VAL A 22 7.93 -17.82 -6.08
C VAL A 22 8.22 -18.91 -5.05
N ASN A 23 8.39 -18.55 -3.77
CA ASN A 23 8.73 -19.52 -2.72
C ASN A 23 7.50 -20.23 -2.16
N THR A 24 6.32 -19.59 -2.20
CA THR A 24 5.10 -20.14 -1.61
C THR A 24 3.87 -19.89 -2.49
N GLN A 25 2.82 -20.69 -2.30
CA GLN A 25 1.53 -20.46 -2.97
C GLN A 25 0.94 -19.09 -2.60
N SER A 26 1.14 -18.62 -1.37
CA SER A 26 0.71 -17.29 -0.96
C SER A 26 1.45 -16.18 -1.70
N GLU A 27 2.73 -16.36 -2.02
CA GLU A 27 3.47 -15.43 -2.88
C GLU A 27 2.98 -15.49 -4.34
N ALA A 28 2.67 -16.67 -4.87
CA ALA A 28 2.07 -16.82 -6.19
C ALA A 28 0.79 -15.98 -6.32
N ILE A 29 -0.10 -16.08 -5.31
CA ILE A 29 -1.35 -15.33 -5.26
C ILE A 29 -1.10 -13.82 -5.15
N ARG A 30 -0.17 -13.39 -4.28
CA ARG A 30 0.18 -11.97 -4.15
C ARG A 30 0.73 -11.39 -5.46
N MET A 31 1.57 -12.15 -6.18
CA MET A 31 2.09 -11.72 -7.46
C MET A 31 0.98 -11.62 -8.50
N ALA A 32 0.11 -12.62 -8.61
CA ALA A 32 -1.02 -12.60 -9.54
C ALA A 32 -1.94 -11.40 -9.32
N LEU A 33 -2.30 -11.11 -8.06
CA LEU A 33 -3.11 -9.94 -7.70
C LEU A 33 -2.41 -8.63 -8.03
N THR A 34 -1.11 -8.53 -7.76
CA THR A 34 -0.32 -7.33 -8.07
C THR A 34 -0.25 -7.09 -9.58
N THR A 35 -0.03 -8.14 -10.37
CA THR A 35 0.02 -8.06 -11.82
C THR A 35 -1.35 -7.73 -12.41
N PHE A 36 -2.42 -8.33 -11.90
CA PHE A 36 -3.78 -7.99 -12.29
C PHE A 36 -4.09 -6.52 -12.02
N ALA A 37 -3.78 -6.03 -10.82
CA ALA A 37 -3.97 -4.63 -10.46
C ALA A 37 -3.21 -3.68 -11.40
N LYS A 38 -1.96 -4.02 -11.77
CA LYS A 38 -1.15 -3.21 -12.70
C LYS A 38 -1.63 -3.22 -14.15
N THR A 39 -2.32 -4.28 -14.58
CA THR A 39 -2.67 -4.49 -16.00
C THR A 39 -4.12 -4.15 -16.30
N GLN A 40 -5.01 -4.19 -15.29
CA GLN A 40 -6.45 -4.04 -15.48
C GLN A 40 -7.04 -2.84 -14.72
N MET A 41 -6.28 -2.20 -13.84
CA MET A 41 -6.77 -1.04 -13.10
C MET A 41 -6.17 0.25 -13.66
N THR A 42 -7.01 1.29 -13.76
CA THR A 42 -6.54 2.63 -14.05
C THR A 42 -5.79 3.19 -12.84
N GLU A 43 -4.94 4.19 -13.06
CA GLU A 43 -4.23 4.87 -11.97
C GLU A 43 -5.19 5.41 -10.90
N GLU A 44 -6.34 5.94 -11.33
CA GLU A 44 -7.42 6.41 -10.45
C GLU A 44 -7.94 5.31 -9.51
N GLN A 45 -8.16 4.10 -10.02
CA GLN A 45 -8.63 2.97 -9.23
C GLN A 45 -7.58 2.51 -8.20
N LEU A 46 -6.30 2.52 -8.57
CA LEU A 46 -5.21 2.20 -7.66
C LEU A 46 -5.06 3.24 -6.54
N VAL A 47 -5.21 4.53 -6.88
CA VAL A 47 -5.22 5.62 -5.91
C VAL A 47 -6.40 5.46 -4.94
N GLN A 48 -7.60 5.19 -5.46
CA GLN A 48 -8.80 5.00 -4.63
C GLN A 48 -8.63 3.85 -3.64
N MET A 49 -8.18 2.67 -4.10
CA MET A 49 -7.92 1.52 -3.21
C MET A 49 -6.93 1.85 -2.10
N LYS A 50 -5.89 2.64 -2.43
CA LYS A 50 -4.89 3.04 -1.43
C LYS A 50 -5.48 4.01 -0.41
N LEU A 51 -6.31 4.96 -0.85
CA LEU A 51 -7.01 5.89 0.03
C LEU A 51 -7.98 5.15 0.96
N ASP A 52 -8.75 4.20 0.43
CA ASP A 52 -9.69 3.38 1.21
C ASP A 52 -8.95 2.55 2.28
N TRP A 53 -7.81 1.95 1.92
CA TRP A 53 -6.98 1.22 2.87
C TRP A 53 -6.45 2.15 3.97
N ILE A 54 -5.98 3.36 3.62
CA ILE A 54 -5.52 4.35 4.62
C ILE A 54 -6.66 4.72 5.56
N ASP A 55 -7.85 4.98 5.04
CA ASP A 55 -9.03 5.33 5.83
C ASP A 55 -9.43 4.21 6.79
N GLU A 56 -9.40 2.96 6.34
CA GLU A 56 -9.64 1.79 7.21
C GLU A 56 -8.59 1.70 8.34
N GLN A 57 -7.31 1.94 8.03
CA GLN A 57 -6.26 1.95 9.08
C GLN A 57 -6.47 3.09 10.09
N VAL A 58 -7.01 4.23 9.65
CA VAL A 58 -7.35 5.36 10.54
C VAL A 58 -8.55 5.00 11.42
N LYS A 59 -9.60 4.40 10.85
CA LYS A 59 -10.78 3.91 11.59
C LYS A 59 -10.41 2.87 12.65
N LEU A 60 -9.46 1.98 12.33
CA LEU A 60 -8.94 0.99 13.27
C LEU A 60 -7.97 1.57 14.32
N GLY A 61 -7.71 2.87 14.30
CA GLY A 61 -6.78 3.55 15.22
C GLY A 61 -5.31 3.18 15.01
N LYS A 62 -4.98 2.42 13.95
CA LYS A 62 -3.60 2.00 13.64
C LYS A 62 -2.79 3.10 12.98
N ARG A 63 -3.46 4.08 12.36
CA ARG A 63 -2.85 5.26 11.76
C ARG A 63 -3.59 6.51 12.21
N ARG A 64 -2.88 7.64 12.24
CA ARG A 64 -3.44 8.94 12.59
C ARG A 64 -3.23 9.90 11.42
N VAL A 65 -4.29 10.60 11.04
CA VAL A 65 -4.18 11.71 10.10
C VAL A 65 -3.48 12.86 10.83
N LEU A 66 -2.36 13.32 10.29
CA LEU A 66 -1.59 14.43 10.84
C LEU A 66 -1.92 15.69 10.06
N ASN A 67 -2.08 16.81 10.76
CA ASN A 67 -2.07 18.12 10.09
C ASN A 67 -0.63 18.52 9.71
N SER A 68 -0.48 19.54 8.86
CA SER A 68 0.83 19.94 8.31
C SER A 68 1.86 20.27 9.40
N GLU A 69 1.45 20.90 10.49
CA GLU A 69 2.35 21.20 11.62
C GLU A 69 2.79 19.94 12.37
N GLN A 70 1.88 18.97 12.55
CA GLN A 70 2.18 17.69 13.18
C GLN A 70 3.08 16.82 12.30
N ALA A 71 2.87 16.84 10.98
CA ALA A 71 3.71 16.13 10.02
C ALA A 71 5.16 16.67 10.01
N LEU A 72 5.31 17.99 10.14
CA LEU A 72 6.61 18.65 10.25
C LEU A 72 7.33 18.36 11.57
N GLY A 73 6.60 18.00 12.63
CA GLY A 73 7.17 17.58 13.92
C GLY A 73 8.18 18.58 14.46
N LYS A 74 9.44 18.16 14.65
CA LYS A 74 10.53 19.01 15.18
C LYS A 74 10.94 20.13 14.20
N TYR A 75 10.70 19.96 12.90
CA TYR A 75 11.08 20.92 11.86
C TYR A 75 10.10 22.10 11.73
N ALA A 76 8.88 21.99 12.29
CA ALA A 76 7.91 23.10 12.30
C ALA A 76 8.48 24.35 13.01
N LYS A 77 9.39 24.16 13.99
CA LYS A 77 10.04 25.26 14.71
C LYS A 77 11.06 26.03 13.85
N LEU A 78 11.67 25.38 12.86
CA LEU A 78 12.67 26.01 11.99
C LEU A 78 12.01 26.94 10.97
N LEU A 79 10.90 26.51 10.36
CA LEU A 79 10.12 27.32 9.43
C LEU A 79 9.55 28.60 10.09
N LYS A 80 9.11 28.53 11.35
CA LYS A 80 8.66 29.72 12.10
C LYS A 80 9.80 30.70 12.40
N HIS A 81 11.05 30.24 12.39
CA HIS A 81 12.21 31.07 12.62
C HIS A 81 12.65 31.80 11.34
N GLU A 82 12.58 31.14 10.18
CA GLU A 82 12.87 31.75 8.87
C GLU A 82 11.82 32.80 8.47
N ALA A 83 10.53 32.53 8.69
CA ALA A 83 9.45 33.49 8.41
C ALA A 83 9.54 34.80 9.23
N LYS A 84 10.18 34.76 10.41
CA LYS A 84 10.45 35.94 11.25
C LYS A 84 11.68 36.75 10.79
N ILE A 85 12.56 36.15 10.00
CA ILE A 85 13.77 36.80 9.49
C ILE A 85 13.45 37.55 8.20
N GLU A 86 12.57 37.02 7.35
CA GLU A 86 12.13 37.67 6.10
C GLU A 86 11.14 38.82 6.29
N SER A 87 10.57 39.01 7.49
CA SER A 87 9.59 40.05 7.81
C SER A 87 10.18 41.30 8.48
N LYS A 88 11.50 41.47 8.46
CA LYS A 88 12.24 42.66 8.91
C LYS A 88 13.03 43.27 7.77
#